data_AF-A0A972YW77-F1
#
_entry.id   AF-A0A972YW77-F1
#
_cell.length_a   1.000
_cell.length_b   1.000
_cell.length_c   1.000
_cell.angle_alpha   90.00
_cell.angle_beta   90.00
_cell.angle_gamma   90.00
#
_symmetry.space_group_name_H-M   'P 1'
#
loop_
_entity.id
_entity.type
_entity.pdbx_description
1 polymer ?
#
loop_
_entity_poly.entity_id
_entity_poly.type
_entity_poly.pdbx_seq_one_letter_code
_entity_poly.pdbx_strand_id
1 'polypeptide(L)'
;MINQMTDVEKIGFILVLLMVLLQGFYGLFAYFYPTIFASLRGTELFSNMDADWVKIYGSRTLFITLILGYLLYTRNYLILMWSALFGMVMPITDGFLAFEAQAPIKVILKHVATVVYLLVIFLVIKKIVAKKA
;
A
#
# COMPACT_ATOMS: atom_id res chain seq x y z
N MET A 1 21.10 -14.69 21.07
CA MET A 1 20.58 -13.39 21.58
C MET A 1 19.50 -12.89 20.64
N ILE A 2 18.25 -12.81 21.08
CA ILE A 2 17.22 -12.06 20.33
C ILE A 2 17.55 -10.59 20.56
N ASN A 3 18.07 -9.93 19.53
CA ASN A 3 18.34 -8.49 19.61
C ASN A 3 16.99 -7.79 19.74
N GLN A 4 16.74 -7.16 20.90
CA GLN A 4 15.46 -6.50 21.14
C GLN A 4 15.31 -5.30 20.20
N MET A 5 14.12 -5.15 19.62
CA MET A 5 13.83 -4.01 18.74
C MET A 5 13.81 -2.73 19.56
N THR A 6 14.44 -1.68 19.03
CA THR A 6 14.27 -0.33 19.58
C THR A 6 12.82 0.14 19.41
N ASP A 7 12.36 1.12 20.19
CA ASP A 7 10.97 1.59 20.06
C ASP A 7 10.68 2.20 18.69
N VAL A 8 11.65 2.89 18.07
CA VAL A 8 11.53 3.38 16.70
C VAL A 8 11.40 2.22 15.70
N GLU A 9 12.11 1.12 15.93
CA GLU A 9 12.01 -0.07 15.09
C GLU A 9 10.66 -0.77 15.25
N LYS A 10 10.11 -0.83 16.47
CA LYS A 10 8.74 -1.33 16.72
C LYS A 10 7.71 -0.48 15.99
N ILE A 11 7.81 0.84 16.08
CA ILE A 11 6.89 1.76 15.38
C ILE A 11 6.98 1.55 13.87
N GLY A 12 8.19 1.56 13.31
CA GLY A 12 8.39 1.32 11.87
C GLY A 12 7.84 -0.03 11.41
N PHE A 13 8.08 -1.08 12.20
CA PHE A 13 7.55 -2.41 11.92
C PHE A 13 6.02 -2.44 11.92
N ILE A 14 5.38 -1.84 12.93
CA ILE A 14 3.92 -1.77 13.03
C ILE A 14 3.32 -1.00 11.86
N LEU A 15 3.91 0.15 11.48
CA LEU A 15 3.43 0.93 10.34
C LEU A 15 3.46 0.13 9.03
N VAL A 16 4.57 -0.56 8.76
CA VAL A 16 4.68 -1.43 7.57
C VAL A 16 3.71 -2.61 7.68
N LEU A 17 3.57 -3.22 8.85
CA LEU A 17 2.63 -4.34 9.07
C LEU A 17 1.19 -3.93 8.75
N LEU A 18 0.75 -2.79 9.27
CA LEU A 18 -0.59 -2.26 8.99
C LEU A 18 -0.79 -2.02 7.49
N MET A 19 0.22 -1.47 6.79
CA MET A 19 0.16 -1.30 5.34
C MET A 19 0.04 -2.65 4.60
N VAL A 20 0.85 -3.64 4.98
CA VAL A 20 0.83 -4.99 4.38
C VAL A 20 -0.53 -5.65 4.59
N LEU A 21 -1.10 -5.59 5.79
CA LEU A 21 -2.42 -6.16 6.07
C LEU A 21 -3.53 -5.46 5.27
N LEU A 22 -3.51 -4.12 5.23
CA LEU A 22 -4.47 -3.34 4.48
C LEU A 22 -4.39 -3.63 2.98
N GLN A 23 -3.18 -3.68 2.43
CA GLN A 23 -2.94 -3.98 1.03
C GLN A 23 -3.31 -5.43 0.68
N GLY A 24 -3.03 -6.38 1.57
CA GLY A 24 -3.46 -7.77 1.44
C GLY A 24 -4.98 -7.89 1.37
N PHE A 25 -5.69 -7.22 2.29
CA PHE A 25 -7.15 -7.18 2.28
C PHE A 25 -7.69 -6.61 0.95
N TYR A 26 -7.21 -5.45 0.51
CA TYR A 26 -7.68 -4.85 -0.74
C TYR A 26 -7.26 -5.64 -1.99
N GLY A 27 -6.10 -6.29 -1.98
CA GLY A 27 -5.66 -7.19 -3.05
C GLY A 27 -6.58 -8.39 -3.20
N LEU A 28 -6.94 -9.04 -2.08
CA LEU A 28 -7.92 -10.12 -2.08
C LEU A 28 -9.31 -9.62 -2.50
N PHE A 29 -9.72 -8.46 -1.98
CA PHE A 29 -11.04 -7.89 -2.28
C PHE A 29 -11.19 -7.53 -3.76
N ALA A 30 -10.17 -6.91 -4.38
CA ALA A 30 -10.14 -6.63 -5.82
C ALA A 30 -10.14 -7.92 -6.67
N TYR A 31 -9.48 -8.97 -6.19
CA TYR A 31 -9.38 -10.24 -6.92
C TYR A 31 -10.69 -11.02 -6.91
N PHE A 32 -11.36 -11.12 -5.75
CA PHE A 32 -12.58 -11.92 -5.62
C PHE A 32 -13.86 -11.14 -5.90
N TYR A 33 -13.87 -9.81 -5.66
CA TYR A 33 -15.05 -8.96 -5.80
C TYR A 33 -14.76 -7.69 -6.64
N PRO A 34 -14.31 -7.84 -7.90
CA PRO A 34 -13.76 -6.75 -8.70
C PRO A 34 -14.74 -5.60 -8.95
N THR A 35 -16.02 -5.88 -9.23
CA THR A 35 -17.03 -4.84 -9.48
C THR A 35 -17.29 -4.00 -8.24
N ILE A 36 -17.41 -4.62 -7.07
CA ILE A 36 -17.65 -3.92 -5.80
C ILE A 36 -16.42 -3.09 -5.42
N PHE A 37 -15.23 -3.64 -5.64
CA PHE A 37 -13.98 -2.92 -5.42
C PHE A 37 -13.88 -1.67 -6.30
N ALA A 38 -14.22 -1.77 -7.59
CA ALA A 38 -14.20 -0.66 -8.54
C ALA A 38 -15.11 0.50 -8.08
N SER A 39 -16.36 0.20 -7.68
CA SER A 39 -17.27 1.21 -7.12
C SER A 39 -16.75 1.80 -5.80
N LEU A 40 -16.13 1.00 -4.92
CA LEU A 40 -15.54 1.50 -3.67
C LEU A 40 -14.39 2.49 -3.94
N ARG A 41 -13.63 2.26 -5.01
CA ARG A 41 -12.52 3.10 -5.48
C ARG A 41 -12.96 4.31 -6.32
N GLY A 42 -14.25 4.43 -6.62
CA GLY A 42 -14.79 5.56 -7.38
C GLY A 42 -14.45 5.55 -8.88
N THR A 43 -13.95 4.43 -9.38
CA THR A 43 -13.66 4.20 -10.80
C THR A 43 -14.50 3.00 -11.25
N GLU A 44 -15.79 3.25 -11.49
CA GLU A 44 -16.72 2.19 -11.86
C GLU A 44 -16.35 1.55 -13.20
N LEU A 45 -16.69 0.27 -13.33
CA LEU A 45 -16.47 -0.44 -14.57
C LEU A 45 -17.42 0.10 -15.64
N PHE A 46 -16.89 0.34 -16.84
CA PHE A 46 -17.73 0.66 -18.00
C PHE A 46 -18.58 -0.56 -18.40
N SER A 47 -18.00 -1.75 -18.33
CA SER A 47 -18.70 -3.02 -18.55
C SER A 47 -18.25 -4.10 -17.55
N ASN A 48 -19.09 -5.10 -17.29
CA ASN A 48 -18.70 -6.24 -16.45
C ASN A 48 -17.52 -7.05 -17.02
N MET A 49 -17.25 -6.95 -18.32
CA MET A 49 -16.10 -7.60 -18.96
C MET A 49 -14.77 -6.95 -18.53
N ASP A 50 -14.78 -5.71 -18.05
CA ASP A 50 -13.58 -5.00 -17.60
C ASP A 50 -13.10 -5.47 -16.21
N ALA A 51 -13.86 -6.36 -15.56
CA ALA A 51 -13.53 -6.90 -14.24
C ALA A 51 -12.17 -7.62 -14.20
N ASP A 52 -11.69 -8.15 -15.34
CA ASP A 52 -10.41 -8.83 -15.41
C ASP A 52 -9.23 -7.86 -15.17
N TRP A 53 -9.35 -6.58 -15.56
CA TRP A 53 -8.34 -5.56 -15.24
C TRP A 53 -8.24 -5.32 -13.72
N VAL A 54 -9.36 -5.36 -13.01
CA VAL A 54 -9.39 -5.23 -11.55
C VAL A 54 -8.81 -6.47 -10.87
N LYS A 55 -9.05 -7.67 -11.41
CA LYS A 55 -8.39 -8.88 -10.92
C LYS A 55 -6.88 -8.85 -11.13
N ILE A 56 -6.42 -8.37 -12.28
CA ILE A 56 -4.99 -8.18 -12.56
C ILE A 56 -4.38 -7.14 -11.61
N TYR A 57 -5.10 -6.05 -11.31
CA TYR A 57 -4.70 -5.12 -10.24
C TYR A 57 -4.57 -5.85 -8.90
N GLY A 58 -5.61 -6.58 -8.47
CA GLY A 58 -5.60 -7.34 -7.23
C GLY A 58 -4.44 -8.33 -7.13
N SER A 59 -4.14 -9.06 -8.20
CA SER A 59 -3.00 -9.98 -8.29
C SER A 59 -1.66 -9.26 -8.09
N ARG A 60 -1.43 -8.12 -8.76
CA ARG A 60 -0.21 -7.30 -8.58
C ARG A 60 -0.11 -6.75 -7.16
N THR A 61 -1.23 -6.29 -6.61
CA THR A 61 -1.31 -5.80 -5.23
C THR A 61 -0.93 -6.90 -4.24
N LEU A 62 -1.41 -8.13 -4.43
CA LEU A 62 -1.06 -9.30 -3.61
C LEU A 62 0.42 -9.67 -3.74
N PHE A 63 0.97 -9.67 -4.96
CA PHE A 63 2.40 -9.91 -5.19
C PHE A 63 3.26 -8.92 -4.39
N ILE A 64 2.94 -7.62 -4.46
CA ILE A 64 3.63 -6.59 -3.68
C ILE A 64 3.45 -6.83 -2.18
N THR A 65 2.24 -7.15 -1.72
CA THR A 65 1.95 -7.45 -0.30
C THR A 65 2.82 -8.59 0.21
N LEU A 66 2.95 -9.68 -0.54
CA LEU A 66 3.76 -10.84 -0.16
C LEU A 66 5.25 -10.47 -0.07
N ILE A 67 5.77 -9.71 -1.04
CA ILE A 67 7.15 -9.21 -1.00
C ILE A 67 7.38 -8.34 0.23
N LEU A 68 6.52 -7.35 0.48
CA LEU A 68 6.67 -6.45 1.62
C LEU A 68 6.52 -7.19 2.96
N GLY A 69 5.59 -8.15 3.05
CA GLY A 69 5.42 -9.01 4.21
C GLY A 69 6.67 -9.86 4.49
N TYR A 70 7.25 -10.45 3.44
CA TYR A 70 8.51 -11.18 3.56
C TYR A 70 9.67 -10.27 3.99
N LEU A 71 9.83 -9.10 3.36
CA LEU A 71 10.88 -8.14 3.72
C LEU A 71 10.73 -7.63 5.16
N LEU A 72 9.50 -7.45 5.64
CA LEU A 72 9.20 -7.10 7.02
C LEU A 72 9.56 -8.24 7.97
N TYR A 73 9.20 -9.47 7.63
CA TYR A 73 9.57 -10.67 8.39
C TYR A 73 11.10 -10.82 8.51
N THR A 74 11.83 -10.65 7.41
CA THR A 74 13.31 -10.68 7.39
C THR A 74 13.95 -9.38 7.89
N ARG A 75 13.15 -8.38 8.31
CA ARG A 75 13.60 -7.07 8.79
C ARG A 75 14.54 -6.33 7.83
N ASN A 76 14.30 -6.44 6.52
CA ASN A 76 15.09 -5.75 5.51
C ASN A 76 14.60 -4.29 5.34
N TYR A 77 14.99 -3.45 6.31
CA TYR A 77 14.52 -2.07 6.41
C TYR A 77 15.01 -1.17 5.28
N LEU A 78 16.17 -1.44 4.68
CA LEU A 78 16.68 -0.63 3.58
C LEU A 78 15.76 -0.72 2.36
N ILE A 79 15.35 -1.93 1.99
CA ILE A 79 14.42 -2.13 0.87
C ILE A 79 13.04 -1.58 1.24
N LEU A 80 12.53 -1.88 2.44
CA LEU A 80 11.23 -1.36 2.89
C LEU A 80 11.15 0.18 2.87
N MET A 81 12.24 0.86 3.21
CA MET A 81 12.33 2.32 3.12
C MET A 81 12.06 2.79 1.69
N TRP A 82 12.83 2.28 0.72
CA TRP A 82 12.67 2.67 -0.69
C TRP A 82 11.34 2.20 -1.28
N SER A 83 10.84 1.03 -0.89
CA SER A 83 9.52 0.56 -1.28
C SER A 83 8.41 1.50 -0.79
N ALA A 84 8.52 2.10 0.39
CA ALA A 84 7.54 3.07 0.87
C ALA A 84 7.56 4.35 0.00
N LEU A 85 8.75 4.86 -0.34
CA LEU A 85 8.87 6.05 -1.19
C LEU A 85 8.37 5.79 -2.61
N PHE A 86 8.84 4.73 -3.28
CA PHE A 86 8.44 4.43 -4.66
C PHE A 86 7.01 3.90 -4.76
N GLY A 87 6.52 3.26 -3.69
CA GLY A 87 5.14 2.80 -3.59
C GLY A 87 4.11 3.92 -3.68
N MET A 88 4.50 5.19 -3.47
CA MET A 88 3.61 6.34 -3.61
C MET A 88 3.08 6.53 -5.03
N VAL A 89 3.76 6.00 -6.05
CA VAL A 89 3.31 6.10 -7.45
C VAL A 89 1.88 5.59 -7.61
N MET A 90 1.55 4.44 -7.02
CA MET A 90 0.20 3.84 -7.14
C MET A 90 -0.91 4.72 -6.55
N PRO A 91 -0.89 5.12 -5.27
CA PRO A 91 -1.96 5.96 -4.72
C PRO A 91 -2.01 7.35 -5.35
N ILE A 92 -0.90 7.90 -5.87
CA ILE A 92 -0.92 9.14 -6.65
C ILE A 92 -1.75 8.94 -7.93
N THR A 93 -1.44 7.91 -8.71
CA THR A 93 -2.19 7.59 -9.93
C THR A 93 -3.66 7.26 -9.62
N ASP A 94 -3.93 6.43 -8.61
CA ASP A 94 -5.30 6.08 -8.22
C ASP A 94 -6.10 7.34 -7.80
N GLY A 95 -5.48 8.26 -7.05
CA GLY A 95 -6.12 9.51 -6.64
C GLY A 95 -6.41 10.45 -7.81
N PHE A 96 -5.49 10.52 -8.78
CA PHE A 96 -5.66 11.29 -10.00
C PHE A 96 -6.80 10.73 -10.86
N LEU A 97 -6.83 9.42 -11.09
CA LEU A 97 -7.90 8.76 -11.83
C LEU A 97 -9.27 8.91 -11.15
N ALA A 98 -9.32 8.83 -9.82
CA ALA A 98 -10.56 9.07 -9.07
C ALA A 98 -11.04 10.53 -9.23
N PHE A 99 -10.12 11.50 -9.30
CA PHE A 99 -10.46 12.89 -9.58
C PHE A 99 -11.00 13.07 -11.00
N GLU A 100 -10.36 12.48 -12.01
CA GLU A 100 -10.84 12.52 -13.40
C GLU A 100 -12.22 11.86 -13.56
N ALA A 101 -12.47 10.78 -12.83
CA ALA A 101 -13.77 10.09 -12.79
C ALA A 101 -14.85 10.84 -11.99
N GLN A 102 -14.56 12.04 -11.48
CA GLN A 102 -15.47 12.84 -10.64
C GLN A 102 -15.97 12.06 -9.40
N ALA A 103 -15.13 11.19 -8.85
CA ALA A 103 -15.48 10.39 -7.68
C ALA A 103 -15.74 11.29 -6.45
N PRO A 104 -16.51 10.82 -5.46
CA PRO A 104 -16.72 11.56 -4.22
C PRO A 104 -15.40 11.96 -3.56
N ILE A 105 -15.30 13.21 -3.07
CA ILE A 105 -14.06 13.75 -2.49
C ILE A 105 -13.42 12.87 -1.41
N LYS A 106 -14.25 12.13 -0.65
CA LYS A 106 -13.80 11.16 0.36
C LYS A 106 -12.90 10.07 -0.22
N VAL A 107 -13.05 9.71 -1.49
CA VAL A 107 -12.23 8.72 -2.18
C VAL A 107 -10.85 9.29 -2.46
N ILE A 108 -10.79 10.49 -3.06
CA ILE A 108 -9.56 11.21 -3.36
C ILE A 108 -8.74 11.42 -2.06
N LEU A 109 -9.40 11.83 -0.98
CA LEU A 109 -8.75 12.02 0.33
C LEU A 109 -8.12 10.73 0.89
N LYS A 110 -8.69 9.55 0.62
CA LYS A 110 -8.06 8.27 1.03
C LYS A 110 -6.74 8.04 0.31
N HIS A 111 -6.65 8.41 -0.97
CA HIS A 111 -5.42 8.29 -1.74
C HIS A 111 -4.35 9.26 -1.25
N VAL A 112 -4.72 10.52 -1.00
CA VAL A 112 -3.83 11.51 -0.37
C VAL A 112 -3.34 11.02 1.00
N ALA A 113 -4.23 10.49 1.84
CA ALA A 113 -3.86 9.93 3.13
C ALA A 113 -2.88 8.76 2.99
N THR A 114 -3.03 7.92 1.97
CA THR A 114 -2.11 6.81 1.69
C THR A 114 -0.71 7.33 1.30
N VAL A 115 -0.63 8.36 0.45
CA VAL A 115 0.66 9.00 0.09
C VAL A 115 1.35 9.55 1.34
N VAL A 116 0.62 10.31 2.18
CA VAL A 116 1.16 10.85 3.44
C VAL A 116 1.62 9.73 4.37
N TYR A 117 0.85 8.65 4.47
CA TYR A 117 1.20 7.49 5.29
C TYR A 117 2.50 6.82 4.82
N LEU A 118 2.69 6.64 3.51
CA LEU A 118 3.91 6.11 2.93
C LEU A 118 5.13 7.03 3.16
N LEU A 119 4.94 8.35 3.07
CA LEU A 119 5.99 9.32 3.45
C LEU A 119 6.39 9.17 4.92
N VAL A 120 5.42 9.02 5.83
CA VAL A 120 5.70 8.78 7.25
C VAL A 120 6.49 7.49 7.44
N ILE A 121 6.10 6.39 6.78
CA ILE A 121 6.86 5.14 6.81
C ILE A 121 8.29 5.39 6.33
N PHE A 122 8.49 6.01 5.17
CA PHE A 122 9.81 6.31 4.64
C PHE A 122 10.69 7.05 5.66
N LEU A 123 10.18 8.12 6.27
CA LEU A 123 10.92 8.93 7.24
C LEU A 123 11.25 8.16 8.52
N VAL A 124 10.34 7.32 9.01
CA VAL A 124 10.56 6.48 10.20
C VAL A 124 11.60 5.40 9.90
N ILE A 125 11.45 4.66 8.80
CA ILE A 125 12.38 3.58 8.43
C ILE A 125 13.76 4.16 8.11
N LYS A 126 13.86 5.34 7.49
CA LYS A 126 15.13 6.04 7.26
C LYS A 126 15.92 6.24 8.55
N LYS A 127 15.26 6.59 9.66
CA LYS A 127 15.91 6.71 10.98
C LYS A 127 16.41 5.37 11.50
N ILE A 128 15.73 4.26 11.21
CA ILE A 128 16.18 2.91 11.60
C ILE A 128 17.43 2.54 10.80
N VAL A 129 17.41 2.75 9.48
CA VAL A 129 18.53 2.44 8.59
C VAL A 129 19.76 3.26 8.96
N ALA A 130 19.61 4.57 9.19
CA ALA A 130 20.72 5.46 9.55
C ALA A 130 21.36 5.13 10.92
N LYS A 131 20.63 4.48 11.83
CA LYS A 131 21.16 4.03 13.13
C LYS A 131 21.86 2.67 13.06
N LYS A 132 21.63 1.89 12.01
CA LYS A 132 22.19 0.55 11.80
C LYS A 132 23.39 0.54 10.85
N ALA A 133 23.61 1.62 10.10
CA ALA A 133 24.80 1.88 9.30
C ALA A 133 25.93 2.43 10.18
#